data_AF-A0A2Z4V9N6-F1
#
_entry.id   AF-A0A2Z4V9N6-F1
#
_cell.length_a   1.000
_cell.length_b   1.000
_cell.length_c   1.000
_cell.angle_alpha   90.00
_cell.angle_beta   90.00
_cell.angle_gamma   90.00
#
_symmetry.space_group_name_H-M   'P 1'
#
loop_
_entity.id
_entity.type
_entity.pdbx_description
1 polymer ?
#
loop_
_entity_poly.entity_id
_entity_poly.type
_entity_poly.pdbx_seq_one_letter_code
_entity_poly.pdbx_strand_id
1 'polypeptide(L)'
;MPRRVTAWAEGVDRLRAAATTEPGRLRIIGAVLAALVLLFGAVSFWEVSGRVTAADDVVGRSQPLSADAASIYRSLADADTASSSGFLAGSDEPREVRQRYEKDMANASRLLVSAAANTTAGEDSRKQITLLSEQLPRYSGLIEQARATNKQGLPLGGAYLRYANEQMSTQLLPAAQRLYESETGRLYTDYDDARSVPLASIGTGLLALAALLWAQLRNYRRTNRVFNHGLVAATAASLVVLLWLVAGHTVARSGLSEARAEGQESLKVLNDARIASLRARANENLTLISRGAVLADDKKSDKYDVDYDHDMKLLEAGLATASKLADDEAGRAPVAGATDGVKRWKELHTAARQTDLKGDYQGALGQVIGDKDHKEYSGTAFDTVDASLEQAVVHEQREFTRAAQGGLGALDGLLTGTAALAVVGAVAALLGIGRRLSEYR
;
A
#
# COMPACT_ATOMS: atom_id res chain seq x y z
N MET A 1 20.43 31.33 59.11
CA MET A 1 19.50 31.20 57.96
C MET A 1 18.92 29.79 57.98
N PRO A 2 17.59 29.59 58.05
CA PRO A 2 17.02 28.25 58.04
C PRO A 2 17.12 27.67 56.62
N ARG A 3 17.62 26.44 56.51
CA ARG A 3 17.68 25.66 55.27
C ARG A 3 16.26 25.51 54.73
N ARG A 4 15.98 26.09 53.55
CA ARG A 4 14.77 25.80 52.79
C ARG A 4 14.84 24.32 52.37
N VAL A 5 14.17 23.48 53.14
CA VAL A 5 13.89 22.10 52.73
C VAL A 5 12.99 22.20 51.51
N THR A 6 13.38 21.56 50.40
CA THR A 6 12.60 21.59 49.17
C THR A 6 11.25 20.90 49.42
N ALA A 7 10.17 21.39 48.80
CA ALA A 7 8.81 20.83 48.93
C ALA A 7 8.76 19.31 48.66
N TRP A 8 9.74 18.80 47.91
CA TRP A 8 9.96 17.39 47.65
C TRP A 8 10.39 16.60 48.90
N ALA A 9 11.34 17.12 49.69
CA ALA A 9 11.81 16.48 50.92
C ALA A 9 10.75 16.52 52.03
N GLU A 10 9.98 17.61 52.17
CA GLU A 10 8.82 17.65 53.06
C GLU A 10 7.70 16.69 52.62
N GLY A 11 7.52 16.50 51.31
CA GLY A 11 6.59 15.51 50.74
C GLY A 11 6.99 14.08 51.10
N VAL A 12 8.28 13.74 50.99
CA VAL A 12 8.82 12.42 51.33
C VAL A 12 8.71 12.13 52.83
N ASP A 13 8.96 13.10 53.71
CA ASP A 13 8.84 12.92 55.15
C ASP A 13 7.39 12.81 55.63
N ARG A 14 6.45 13.55 55.02
CA ARG A 14 5.01 13.36 55.28
C ARG A 14 4.50 12.00 54.79
N LEU A 15 5.02 11.49 53.66
CA LEU A 15 4.72 10.13 53.17
C LEU A 15 5.26 9.06 54.13
N ARG A 16 6.47 9.24 54.67
CA ARG A 16 7.05 8.35 55.70
C ARG A 16 6.26 8.34 57.00
N ALA A 17 5.86 9.52 57.49
CA ALA A 17 5.05 9.63 58.71
C ALA A 17 3.61 9.12 58.53
N ALA A 18 3.03 9.24 57.32
CA ALA A 18 1.75 8.63 57.01
C ALA A 18 1.83 7.09 56.90
N ALA A 19 2.97 6.53 56.49
CA ALA A 19 3.16 5.09 56.33
C ALA A 19 3.13 4.29 57.66
N THR A 20 3.24 4.95 58.82
CA THR A 20 3.22 4.31 60.14
C THR A 20 1.80 4.17 60.73
N THR A 21 0.80 4.91 60.21
CA THR A 21 -0.59 4.85 60.68
C THR A 21 -1.49 4.11 59.68
N GLU A 22 -2.48 3.36 60.17
CA GLU A 22 -3.39 2.59 59.31
C GLU A 22 -4.16 3.46 58.28
N PRO A 23 -4.64 4.68 58.63
CA PRO A 23 -5.25 5.61 57.68
C PRO A 23 -4.27 6.11 56.61
N GLY A 24 -3.01 6.38 56.97
CA GLY A 24 -2.01 6.85 56.01
C GLY A 24 -1.55 5.74 55.04
N ARG A 25 -1.48 4.49 55.50
CA ARG A 25 -1.26 3.32 54.63
C ARG A 25 -2.37 3.15 53.58
N LEU A 26 -3.64 3.36 53.94
CA LEU A 26 -4.76 3.29 52.99
C LEU A 26 -4.70 4.41 51.93
N ARG A 27 -4.31 5.63 52.31
CA ARG A 27 -4.10 6.73 51.36
C ARG A 27 -3.00 6.43 50.35
N ILE A 28 -1.87 5.88 50.81
CA ILE A 28 -0.76 5.50 49.92
C ILE A 28 -1.19 4.41 48.94
N ILE A 29 -1.88 3.37 49.41
CA ILE A 29 -2.40 2.30 48.54
C ILE A 29 -3.34 2.87 47.50
N GLY A 30 -4.24 3.78 47.88
CA GLY A 30 -5.15 4.41 46.94
C GLY A 30 -4.47 5.28 45.90
N ALA A 31 -3.46 6.05 46.31
CA ALA A 31 -2.65 6.84 45.38
C ALA A 31 -1.89 5.93 44.40
N VAL A 32 -1.31 4.82 44.87
CA VAL A 32 -0.60 3.86 44.01
C VAL A 32 -1.55 3.17 43.03
N LEU A 33 -2.73 2.73 43.48
CA LEU A 33 -3.72 2.11 42.59
C LEU A 33 -4.22 3.10 41.53
N ALA A 34 -4.54 4.34 41.92
CA ALA A 34 -4.94 5.37 40.98
C ALA A 34 -3.82 5.67 39.96
N ALA A 35 -2.56 5.76 40.42
CA ALA A 35 -1.41 5.95 39.55
C ALA A 35 -1.21 4.79 38.55
N LEU A 36 -1.38 3.53 38.99
CA LEU A 36 -1.29 2.37 38.10
C LEU A 36 -2.40 2.34 37.05
N VAL A 37 -3.63 2.69 37.43
CA VAL A 37 -4.76 2.78 36.49
C VAL A 37 -4.55 3.90 35.47
N LEU A 38 -4.04 5.07 35.91
CA LEU A 38 -3.70 6.16 35.01
C LEU A 38 -2.53 5.83 34.09
N LEU A 39 -1.49 5.14 34.61
CA LEU A 39 -0.36 4.68 33.80
C LEU A 39 -0.83 3.71 32.71
N PHE A 40 -1.66 2.72 33.06
CA PHE A 40 -2.26 1.80 32.10
C PHE A 40 -3.06 2.55 31.03
N GLY A 41 -3.91 3.50 31.44
CA GLY A 41 -4.68 4.33 30.51
C GLY A 41 -3.80 5.16 29.57
N ALA A 42 -2.74 5.79 30.09
CA ALA A 42 -1.82 6.62 29.31
C ALA A 42 -0.99 5.79 28.31
N VAL A 43 -0.46 4.65 28.73
CA VAL A 43 0.28 3.73 27.84
C VAL A 43 -0.64 3.17 26.75
N SER A 44 -1.87 2.79 27.13
CA SER A 44 -2.88 2.32 26.17
C SER A 44 -3.25 3.41 25.17
N PHE A 45 -3.48 4.63 25.63
CA PHE A 45 -3.77 5.76 24.75
C PHE A 45 -2.63 6.02 23.76
N TRP A 46 -1.39 6.01 24.23
CA TRP A 46 -0.21 6.24 23.38
C TRP A 46 -0.03 5.14 22.32
N GLU A 47 -0.09 3.87 22.73
CA GLU A 47 0.05 2.74 21.78
C GLU A 47 -1.12 2.66 20.78
N VAL A 48 -2.36 2.95 21.20
CA VAL A 48 -3.51 2.97 20.28
C VAL A 48 -3.42 4.17 19.33
N SER A 49 -3.03 5.36 19.81
CA SER A 49 -2.89 6.56 18.96
C SER A 49 -1.90 6.33 17.83
N GLY A 50 -0.72 5.77 18.13
CA GLY A 50 0.28 5.47 17.10
C GLY A 50 -0.23 4.51 16.03
N ARG A 51 -1.03 3.51 16.42
CA ARG A 51 -1.63 2.55 15.47
C ARG A 51 -2.72 3.15 14.62
N VAL A 52 -3.57 4.01 15.19
CA VAL A 52 -4.61 4.70 14.41
C VAL A 52 -3.95 5.57 13.35
N THR A 53 -2.89 6.32 13.69
CA THR A 53 -2.11 7.06 12.69
C THR A 53 -1.45 6.16 11.65
N ALA A 54 -0.80 5.05 12.05
CA ALA A 54 -0.17 4.15 11.10
C ALA A 54 -1.18 3.48 10.14
N ALA A 55 -2.33 3.07 10.65
CA ALA A 55 -3.38 2.48 9.82
C ALA A 55 -4.08 3.53 8.93
N ASP A 56 -4.24 4.78 9.41
CA ASP A 56 -4.75 5.89 8.60
C ASP A 56 -3.77 6.23 7.48
N ASP A 57 -2.47 6.19 7.77
CA ASP A 57 -1.41 6.38 6.79
C ASP A 57 -1.44 5.29 5.69
N VAL A 58 -1.71 4.03 6.04
CA VAL A 58 -1.85 2.92 5.06
C VAL A 58 -2.96 3.21 4.05
N VAL A 59 -4.15 3.65 4.52
CA VAL A 59 -5.33 3.86 3.66
C VAL A 59 -5.32 5.22 2.98
N GLY A 60 -4.98 6.28 3.71
CA GLY A 60 -5.08 7.66 3.25
C GLY A 60 -3.87 8.14 2.46
N ARG A 61 -2.73 7.45 2.53
CA ARG A 61 -1.48 7.94 1.92
C ARG A 61 -0.69 6.84 1.20
N SER A 62 -0.26 5.81 1.91
CA SER A 62 0.75 4.88 1.39
C SER A 62 0.21 3.96 0.31
N GLN A 63 -1.03 3.49 0.44
CA GLN A 63 -1.67 2.74 -0.65
C GLN A 63 -1.93 3.63 -1.87
N PRO A 64 -2.58 4.82 -1.76
CA PRO A 64 -2.78 5.70 -2.91
C PRO A 64 -1.48 6.06 -3.62
N LEU A 65 -0.39 6.31 -2.89
CA LEU A 65 0.93 6.57 -3.47
C LEU A 65 1.48 5.37 -4.27
N SER A 66 1.35 4.15 -3.74
CA SER A 66 1.75 2.94 -4.46
C SER A 66 0.92 2.74 -5.74
N ALA A 67 -0.40 2.96 -5.68
CA ALA A 67 -1.29 2.87 -6.84
C ALA A 67 -1.02 3.97 -7.88
N ASP A 68 -0.75 5.20 -7.45
CA ASP A 68 -0.34 6.31 -8.32
C ASP A 68 0.99 5.99 -9.00
N ALA A 69 1.96 5.43 -8.28
CA ALA A 69 3.25 5.03 -8.83
C ALA A 69 3.11 3.92 -9.90
N ALA A 70 2.29 2.90 -9.66
CA ALA A 70 1.95 1.90 -10.67
C ALA A 70 1.25 2.53 -11.89
N SER A 71 0.36 3.51 -11.65
CA SER A 71 -0.35 4.23 -12.71
C SER A 71 0.56 5.14 -13.54
N ILE A 72 1.63 5.70 -12.97
CA ILE A 72 2.68 6.43 -13.70
C ILE A 72 3.36 5.48 -14.68
N TYR A 73 3.86 4.33 -14.20
CA TYR A 73 4.48 3.32 -15.07
C TYR A 73 3.56 2.96 -16.23
N ARG A 74 2.30 2.64 -15.91
CA ARG A 74 1.31 2.24 -16.90
C ARG A 74 1.09 3.31 -17.96
N SER A 75 0.88 4.55 -17.53
CA SER A 75 0.63 5.66 -18.45
C SER A 75 1.83 5.90 -19.37
N LEU A 76 3.06 5.76 -18.85
CA LEU A 76 4.27 5.88 -19.67
C LEU A 76 4.41 4.75 -20.70
N ALA A 77 4.17 3.50 -20.29
CA ALA A 77 4.29 2.35 -21.18
C ALA A 77 3.16 2.29 -22.23
N ASP A 78 1.94 2.68 -21.88
CA ASP A 78 0.83 2.75 -22.82
C ASP A 78 1.02 3.89 -23.83
N ALA A 79 1.53 5.05 -23.38
CA ALA A 79 1.95 6.12 -24.28
C ALA A 79 3.03 5.63 -25.27
N ASP A 80 4.03 4.88 -24.81
CA ASP A 80 5.07 4.34 -25.68
C ASP A 80 4.54 3.36 -26.73
N THR A 81 3.64 2.48 -26.30
CA THR A 81 2.92 1.56 -27.17
C THR A 81 2.11 2.31 -28.22
N ALA A 82 1.30 3.30 -27.81
CA ALA A 82 0.50 4.12 -28.72
C ALA A 82 1.37 4.90 -29.70
N SER A 83 2.51 5.44 -29.25
CA SER A 83 3.45 6.14 -30.11
C SER A 83 4.06 5.23 -31.18
N SER A 84 4.41 3.99 -30.80
CA SER A 84 4.99 2.99 -31.68
C SER A 84 3.98 2.48 -32.71
N SER A 85 2.75 2.15 -32.29
CA SER A 85 1.67 1.75 -33.19
C SER A 85 1.28 2.88 -34.15
N GLY A 86 1.22 4.12 -33.66
CA GLY A 86 0.93 5.29 -34.50
C GLY A 86 2.04 5.56 -35.53
N PHE A 87 3.30 5.33 -35.17
CA PHE A 87 4.40 5.41 -36.11
C PHE A 87 4.35 4.32 -37.18
N LEU A 88 4.05 3.07 -36.77
CA LEU A 88 3.89 1.93 -37.66
C LEU A 88 2.75 2.12 -38.68
N ALA A 89 1.70 2.87 -38.33
CA ALA A 89 0.62 3.25 -39.24
C ALA A 89 1.04 4.29 -40.31
N GLY A 90 2.22 4.89 -40.21
CA GLY A 90 2.74 5.82 -41.22
C GLY A 90 2.05 7.19 -41.22
N SER A 91 1.73 7.70 -42.42
CA SER A 91 1.06 9.01 -42.61
C SER A 91 -0.40 9.02 -42.15
N ASP A 92 -1.03 7.85 -42.10
CA ASP A 92 -2.46 7.66 -41.80
C ASP A 92 -2.66 7.24 -40.33
N GLU A 93 -1.91 7.85 -39.41
CA GLU A 93 -2.05 7.59 -37.99
C GLU A 93 -3.51 7.82 -37.50
N PRO A 94 -4.17 6.80 -36.92
CA PRO A 94 -5.52 6.94 -36.40
C PRO A 94 -5.61 8.00 -35.29
N ARG A 95 -6.70 8.77 -35.27
CA ARG A 95 -6.91 9.83 -34.27
C ARG A 95 -6.99 9.27 -32.85
N GLU A 96 -7.55 8.08 -32.72
CA GLU A 96 -7.75 7.36 -31.47
C GLU A 96 -6.41 7.02 -30.81
N VAL A 97 -5.43 6.58 -31.61
CA VAL A 97 -4.07 6.26 -31.14
C VAL A 97 -3.37 7.52 -30.63
N ARG A 98 -3.52 8.65 -31.33
CA ARG A 98 -2.99 9.94 -30.88
C ARG A 98 -3.65 10.40 -29.58
N GLN A 99 -4.98 10.32 -29.49
CA GLN A 99 -5.69 10.71 -28.27
C GLN A 99 -5.29 9.85 -27.07
N ARG A 100 -5.04 8.55 -27.27
CA ARG A 100 -4.52 7.65 -26.23
C ARG A 100 -3.16 8.14 -25.72
N TYR A 101 -2.20 8.36 -26.61
CA TYR A 101 -0.89 8.93 -26.27
C TYR A 101 -0.98 10.24 -25.46
N GLU A 102 -1.77 11.20 -25.93
CA GLU A 102 -1.93 12.50 -25.26
C GLU A 102 -2.56 12.36 -23.87
N LYS A 103 -3.57 11.50 -23.74
CA LYS A 103 -4.25 11.21 -22.47
C LYS A 103 -3.27 10.60 -21.47
N ASP A 104 -2.46 9.63 -21.90
CA ASP A 104 -1.54 8.93 -21.01
C ASP A 104 -0.36 9.82 -20.59
N MET A 105 0.19 10.63 -21.51
CA MET A 105 1.21 11.62 -21.18
C MET A 105 0.70 12.68 -20.19
N ALA A 106 -0.53 13.16 -20.38
CA ALA A 106 -1.18 14.08 -19.44
C ALA A 106 -1.43 13.40 -18.08
N ASN A 107 -1.84 12.14 -18.08
CA ASN A 107 -2.09 11.38 -16.86
C ASN A 107 -0.80 11.15 -16.06
N ALA A 108 0.27 10.68 -16.72
CA ALA A 108 1.59 10.52 -16.13
C ALA A 108 2.08 11.84 -15.51
N SER A 109 1.94 12.95 -16.23
CA SER A 109 2.36 14.28 -15.74
C SER A 109 1.59 14.71 -14.49
N ARG A 110 0.25 14.52 -14.46
CA ARG A 110 -0.56 14.83 -13.27
C ARG A 110 -0.19 13.95 -12.07
N LEU A 111 0.01 12.66 -12.30
CA LEU A 111 0.40 11.72 -11.24
C LEU A 111 1.79 12.02 -10.71
N LEU A 112 2.74 12.44 -11.55
CA LEU A 112 4.06 12.90 -11.10
C LEU A 112 3.97 14.14 -10.21
N VAL A 113 3.09 15.10 -10.52
CA VAL A 113 2.83 16.26 -9.66
C VAL A 113 2.21 15.83 -8.33
N SER A 114 1.22 14.93 -8.36
CA SER A 114 0.61 14.35 -7.16
C SER A 114 1.65 13.65 -6.28
N ALA A 115 2.48 12.80 -6.88
CA ALA A 115 3.54 12.08 -6.19
C ALA A 115 4.58 13.04 -5.60
N ALA A 116 4.97 14.09 -6.33
CA ALA A 116 5.90 15.10 -5.84
C ALA A 116 5.33 15.89 -4.63
N ALA A 117 4.03 16.17 -4.62
CA ALA A 117 3.38 16.89 -3.53
C ALA A 117 3.19 16.03 -2.26
N ASN A 118 3.03 14.71 -2.42
CA ASN A 118 2.69 13.79 -1.34
C ASN A 118 3.87 12.91 -0.88
N THR A 119 5.02 12.93 -1.57
CA THR A 119 6.22 12.20 -1.15
C THR A 119 6.88 12.92 0.03
N THR A 120 6.96 12.25 1.19
CA THR A 120 7.32 12.93 2.45
C THR A 120 8.79 12.85 2.85
N ALA A 121 9.63 11.95 2.31
CA ALA A 121 11.08 11.97 2.60
C ALA A 121 11.95 10.90 1.91
N GLY A 122 11.42 9.93 1.15
CA GLY A 122 12.27 8.92 0.50
C GLY A 122 13.26 9.58 -0.47
N GLU A 123 14.56 9.45 -0.22
CA GLU A 123 15.58 9.99 -1.13
C GLU A 123 15.45 9.34 -2.52
N ASP A 124 15.09 8.06 -2.54
CA ASP A 124 14.94 7.28 -3.78
C ASP A 124 13.68 7.64 -4.56
N SER A 125 12.50 7.74 -3.92
CA SER A 125 11.28 8.22 -4.59
C SER A 125 11.47 9.61 -5.20
N ARG A 126 12.08 10.55 -4.45
CA ARG A 126 12.38 11.89 -4.96
C ARG A 126 13.34 11.86 -6.14
N LYS A 127 14.40 11.04 -6.11
CA LYS A 127 15.31 10.85 -7.24
C LYS A 127 14.56 10.36 -8.49
N GLN A 128 13.69 9.36 -8.35
CA GLN A 128 12.94 8.83 -9.49
C GLN A 128 11.94 9.85 -10.04
N ILE A 129 11.21 10.56 -9.17
CA ILE A 129 10.26 11.61 -9.59
C ILE A 129 10.98 12.74 -10.34
N THR A 130 12.15 13.18 -9.86
CA THR A 130 12.97 14.18 -10.54
C THR A 130 13.42 13.68 -11.92
N LEU A 131 13.96 12.47 -11.99
CA LEU A 131 14.41 11.87 -13.26
C LEU A 131 13.25 11.78 -14.26
N LEU A 132 12.09 11.28 -13.83
CA LEU A 132 10.89 11.21 -14.67
C LEU A 132 10.45 12.59 -15.16
N SER A 133 10.44 13.59 -14.26
CA SER A 133 10.05 14.97 -14.59
C SER A 133 11.00 15.65 -15.57
N GLU A 134 12.29 15.32 -15.53
CA GLU A 134 13.31 15.85 -16.45
C GLU A 134 13.29 15.18 -17.83
N GLN A 135 13.07 13.86 -17.87
CA GLN A 135 13.17 13.07 -19.09
C GLN A 135 11.85 13.04 -19.89
N LEU A 136 10.69 13.14 -19.22
CA LEU A 136 9.39 13.04 -19.90
C LEU A 136 9.18 14.09 -21.00
N PRO A 137 9.54 15.38 -20.81
CA PRO A 137 9.45 16.37 -21.89
C PRO A 137 10.40 16.08 -23.06
N ARG A 138 11.59 15.50 -22.78
CA ARG A 138 12.57 15.16 -23.83
C ARG A 138 12.06 14.01 -24.69
N TYR A 139 11.52 12.98 -24.05
CA TYR A 139 10.84 11.87 -24.72
C TYR A 139 9.70 12.38 -25.62
N SER A 140 8.81 13.23 -25.11
CA SER A 140 7.72 13.80 -25.91
C SER A 140 8.24 14.57 -27.13
N GLY A 141 9.28 15.40 -26.94
CA GLY A 141 9.90 16.14 -28.05
C GLY A 141 10.48 15.25 -29.15
N LEU A 142 10.99 14.06 -28.81
CA LEU A 142 11.48 13.08 -29.78
C LEU A 142 10.32 12.37 -30.51
N ILE A 143 9.25 12.00 -29.81
CA ILE A 143 8.06 11.40 -30.42
C ILE A 143 7.42 12.36 -31.42
N GLU A 144 7.31 13.65 -31.09
CA GLU A 144 6.76 14.64 -32.03
C GLU A 144 7.67 14.84 -33.26
N GLN A 145 8.99 14.83 -33.09
CA GLN A 145 9.94 14.86 -34.22
C GLN A 145 9.82 13.62 -35.09
N ALA A 146 9.74 12.44 -34.48
CA ALA A 146 9.55 11.18 -35.18
C ALA A 146 8.28 11.21 -36.03
N ARG A 147 7.16 11.64 -35.44
CA ARG A 147 5.86 11.76 -36.09
C ARG A 147 5.84 12.77 -37.23
N ALA A 148 6.37 13.97 -37.01
CA ALA A 148 6.44 15.01 -38.05
C ALA A 148 7.26 14.54 -39.26
N THR A 149 8.35 13.82 -39.00
CA THR A 149 9.24 13.26 -40.01
C THR A 149 8.61 12.06 -40.72
N ASN A 150 7.87 11.21 -40.00
CA ASN A 150 7.13 10.06 -40.54
C ASN A 150 6.03 10.51 -41.52
N LYS A 151 5.32 11.59 -41.20
CA LYS A 151 4.32 12.20 -42.11
C LYS A 151 4.91 12.72 -43.41
N GLN A 152 6.20 13.04 -43.43
CA GLN A 152 6.93 13.46 -44.63
C GLN A 152 7.56 12.29 -45.38
N GLY A 153 7.41 11.05 -44.90
CA GLY A 153 8.03 9.86 -45.49
C GLY A 153 9.56 9.82 -45.34
N LEU A 154 10.13 10.62 -44.43
CA LEU A 154 11.57 10.72 -44.26
C LEU A 154 12.09 9.59 -43.34
N PRO A 155 13.12 8.81 -43.75
CA PRO A 155 13.65 7.70 -42.96
C PRO A 155 14.17 8.09 -41.57
N LEU A 156 14.50 9.36 -41.36
CA LEU A 156 15.00 9.90 -40.09
C LEU A 156 13.97 9.75 -38.95
N GLY A 157 12.66 9.64 -39.26
CA GLY A 157 11.61 9.47 -38.25
C GLY A 157 11.81 8.20 -37.42
N GLY A 158 12.25 7.12 -38.05
CA GLY A 158 12.51 5.85 -37.36
C GLY A 158 13.71 5.92 -36.41
N ALA A 159 14.69 6.80 -36.68
CA ALA A 159 15.82 7.01 -35.78
C ALA A 159 15.39 7.76 -34.51
N TYR A 160 14.56 8.81 -34.64
CA TYR A 160 14.00 9.52 -33.49
C TYR A 160 13.12 8.62 -32.63
N LEU A 161 12.26 7.79 -33.25
CA LEU A 161 11.43 6.86 -32.51
C LEU A 161 12.28 5.83 -31.75
N ARG A 162 13.26 5.20 -32.39
CA ARG A 162 14.12 4.22 -31.72
C ARG A 162 14.85 4.84 -30.53
N TYR A 163 15.35 6.07 -30.68
CA TYR A 163 15.99 6.78 -29.57
C TYR A 163 15.00 7.12 -28.44
N ALA A 164 13.78 7.51 -28.77
CA ALA A 164 12.72 7.74 -27.77
C ALA A 164 12.34 6.45 -27.02
N ASN A 165 12.15 5.33 -27.74
CA ASN A 165 11.84 4.04 -27.14
C ASN A 165 13.03 3.50 -26.29
N GLU A 166 14.26 3.75 -26.71
CA GLU A 166 15.46 3.46 -25.90
C GLU A 166 15.44 4.28 -24.60
N GLN A 167 15.14 5.58 -24.65
CA GLN A 167 14.98 6.40 -23.44
C GLN A 167 13.83 5.90 -22.55
N MET A 168 12.71 5.52 -23.14
CA MET A 168 11.57 4.98 -22.40
C MET A 168 11.94 3.69 -21.68
N SER A 169 12.50 2.72 -22.40
CA SER A 169 12.84 1.38 -21.88
C SER A 169 14.02 1.36 -20.91
N THR A 170 15.02 2.22 -21.09
CA THR A 170 16.25 2.21 -20.27
C THR A 170 16.24 3.21 -19.12
N GLN A 171 15.44 4.27 -19.19
CA GLN A 171 15.41 5.34 -18.17
C GLN A 171 14.03 5.52 -17.53
N LEU A 172 13.00 5.84 -18.32
CA LEU A 172 11.69 6.23 -17.78
C LEU A 172 10.97 5.05 -17.11
N LEU A 173 10.79 3.93 -17.80
CA LEU A 173 10.10 2.76 -17.22
C LEU A 173 10.86 2.17 -16.04
N PRO A 174 12.21 2.01 -16.06
CA PRO A 174 12.95 1.60 -14.86
C PRO A 174 12.83 2.59 -13.70
N ALA A 175 12.80 3.90 -13.96
CA ALA A 175 12.60 4.90 -12.91
C ALA A 175 11.20 4.81 -12.29
N ALA A 176 10.16 4.67 -13.13
CA ALA A 176 8.79 4.47 -12.68
C ALA A 176 8.62 3.16 -11.90
N GLN A 177 9.29 2.07 -12.32
CA GLN A 177 9.30 0.82 -11.58
C GLN A 177 9.96 0.97 -10.21
N ARG A 178 11.14 1.61 -10.11
CA ARG A 178 11.79 1.85 -8.82
C ARG A 178 10.95 2.74 -7.90
N LEU A 179 10.24 3.72 -8.45
CA LEU A 179 9.28 4.52 -7.69
C LEU A 179 8.16 3.65 -7.12
N TYR A 180 7.56 2.79 -7.97
CA TYR A 180 6.54 1.84 -7.54
C TYR A 180 7.05 0.85 -6.48
N GLU A 181 8.23 0.27 -6.65
CA GLU A 181 8.85 -0.63 -5.67
C GLU A 181 9.11 0.08 -4.33
N SER A 182 9.58 1.33 -4.35
CA SER A 182 9.84 2.11 -3.14
C SER A 182 8.55 2.46 -2.39
N GLU A 183 7.51 2.93 -3.08
CA GLU A 183 6.24 3.26 -2.42
C GLU A 183 5.51 2.00 -1.93
N THR A 184 5.63 0.89 -2.66
CA THR A 184 5.11 -0.41 -2.22
C THR A 184 5.86 -0.94 -1.00
N GLY A 185 7.19 -0.83 -0.95
CA GLY A 185 7.99 -1.19 0.23
C GLY A 185 7.66 -0.34 1.46
N ARG A 186 7.33 0.94 1.26
CA ARG A 186 6.83 1.81 2.33
C ARG A 186 5.46 1.36 2.83
N LEU A 187 4.52 1.05 1.93
CA LEU A 187 3.22 0.49 2.29
C LEU A 187 3.38 -0.77 3.16
N TYR A 188 4.30 -1.66 2.83
CA TYR A 188 4.63 -2.83 3.66
C TYR A 188 5.12 -2.46 5.06
N THR A 189 5.95 -1.42 5.18
CA THR A 189 6.52 -0.96 6.46
C THR A 189 5.44 -0.32 7.35
N ASP A 190 4.64 0.61 6.80
CA ASP A 190 3.55 1.29 7.51
C ASP A 190 2.51 0.27 8.00
N TYR A 191 2.29 -0.77 7.20
CA TYR A 191 1.43 -1.89 7.56
C TYR A 191 2.00 -2.72 8.72
N ASP A 192 3.29 -3.06 8.69
CA ASP A 192 3.94 -3.84 9.75
C ASP A 192 3.93 -3.09 11.09
N ASP A 193 4.13 -1.77 11.05
CA ASP A 193 4.02 -0.88 12.21
C ASP A 193 2.59 -0.86 12.79
N ALA A 194 1.58 -0.79 11.91
CA ALA A 194 0.16 -0.82 12.30
C ALA A 194 -0.24 -2.16 12.98
N ARG A 195 0.41 -3.28 12.65
CA ARG A 195 0.11 -4.62 13.18
C ARG A 195 0.77 -4.94 14.54
N SER A 196 1.71 -4.12 15.00
CA SER A 196 2.48 -4.36 16.23
C SER A 196 1.61 -4.65 17.47
N VAL A 197 1.98 -5.63 18.30
CA VAL A 197 1.20 -6.05 19.48
C VAL A 197 1.38 -5.08 20.66
N PRO A 198 0.33 -4.66 21.39
CA PRO A 198 0.40 -3.73 22.53
C PRO A 198 0.96 -4.37 23.81
N LEU A 199 2.21 -4.83 23.77
CA LEU A 199 2.82 -5.54 24.90
C LEU A 199 2.93 -4.64 26.14
N ALA A 200 3.19 -3.33 25.98
CA ALA A 200 3.30 -2.42 27.12
C ALA A 200 1.93 -2.17 27.76
N SER A 201 0.87 -1.98 26.97
CA SER A 201 -0.49 -1.81 27.50
C SER A 201 -1.01 -3.07 28.17
N ILE A 202 -0.79 -4.24 27.56
CA ILE A 202 -1.16 -5.53 28.17
C ILE A 202 -0.41 -5.72 29.50
N GLY A 203 0.90 -5.48 29.52
CA GLY A 203 1.71 -5.59 30.74
C GLY A 203 1.27 -4.65 31.85
N THR A 204 1.07 -3.37 31.54
CA THR A 204 0.60 -2.38 32.52
C THR A 204 -0.83 -2.64 33.00
N GLY A 205 -1.72 -3.12 32.13
CA GLY A 205 -3.08 -3.51 32.48
C GLY A 205 -3.13 -4.71 33.42
N LEU A 206 -2.34 -5.76 33.14
CA LEU A 206 -2.21 -6.93 34.02
C LEU A 206 -1.64 -6.54 35.39
N LEU A 207 -0.65 -5.65 35.43
CA LEU A 207 -0.09 -5.13 36.69
C LEU A 207 -1.14 -4.32 37.49
N ALA A 208 -1.92 -3.46 36.83
CA ALA A 208 -2.98 -2.69 37.48
C ALA A 208 -4.08 -3.61 38.05
N LEU A 209 -4.52 -4.61 37.29
CA LEU A 209 -5.50 -5.59 37.75
C LEU A 209 -4.97 -6.42 38.92
N ALA A 210 -3.73 -6.90 38.85
CA ALA A 210 -3.11 -7.65 39.94
C ALA A 210 -3.02 -6.81 41.22
N ALA A 211 -2.67 -5.52 41.12
CA ALA A 211 -2.63 -4.61 42.26
C ALA A 211 -4.03 -4.36 42.86
N LEU A 212 -5.05 -4.16 42.03
CA LEU A 212 -6.44 -3.99 42.46
C LEU A 212 -6.97 -5.25 43.17
N LEU A 213 -6.74 -6.43 42.59
CA LEU A 213 -7.12 -7.70 43.20
C LEU A 213 -6.39 -7.92 44.52
N TRP A 214 -5.07 -7.68 44.57
CA TRP A 214 -4.30 -7.76 45.81
C TRP A 214 -4.86 -6.84 46.91
N ALA A 215 -5.24 -5.61 46.56
CA ALA A 215 -5.84 -4.67 47.51
C ALA A 215 -7.20 -5.16 48.03
N GLN A 216 -8.03 -5.76 47.16
CA GLN A 216 -9.30 -6.39 47.55
C GLN A 216 -9.09 -7.60 48.47
N LEU A 217 -8.18 -8.53 48.12
CA LEU A 217 -7.84 -9.69 48.94
C LEU A 217 -7.28 -9.29 50.31
N ARG A 218 -6.41 -8.28 50.35
CA ARG A 218 -5.87 -7.74 51.61
C ARG A 218 -6.98 -7.18 52.50
N ASN A 219 -7.91 -6.42 51.93
CA ASN A 219 -9.05 -5.88 52.67
C ASN A 219 -9.95 -7.01 53.20
N TYR A 220 -10.24 -8.01 52.36
CA TYR A 220 -11.03 -9.18 52.76
C TYR A 220 -10.37 -9.93 53.94
N ARG A 221 -9.08 -10.27 53.82
CA ARG A 221 -8.35 -11.01 54.87
C ARG A 221 -8.16 -10.24 56.18
N ARG A 222 -8.07 -8.90 56.14
CA ARG A 222 -7.87 -8.09 57.35
C ARG A 222 -9.17 -7.62 58.01
N THR A 223 -10.26 -7.48 57.26
CA THR A 223 -11.51 -6.88 57.79
C THR A 223 -12.76 -7.76 57.66
N ASN A 224 -12.68 -8.97 57.07
CA ASN A 224 -13.79 -9.92 56.89
C ASN A 224 -15.07 -9.33 56.25
N ARG A 225 -15.00 -8.15 55.63
CA ARG A 225 -16.12 -7.47 54.95
C ARG A 225 -15.98 -7.56 53.44
N VAL A 226 -17.12 -7.77 52.78
CA VAL A 226 -17.16 -8.53 51.54
C VAL A 226 -16.67 -7.76 50.30
N PHE A 227 -17.01 -6.48 50.05
CA PHE A 227 -16.48 -5.77 48.87
C PHE A 227 -16.46 -4.24 49.04
N ASN A 228 -15.41 -3.57 48.55
CA ASN A 228 -15.38 -2.11 48.40
C ASN A 228 -15.88 -1.74 47.01
N HIS A 229 -17.09 -1.17 46.92
CA HIS A 229 -17.74 -0.82 45.66
C HIS A 229 -16.86 0.03 44.72
N GLY A 230 -16.02 0.93 45.26
CA GLY A 230 -15.12 1.74 44.42
C GLY A 230 -13.95 0.95 43.84
N LEU A 231 -13.39 -0.01 44.60
CA LEU A 231 -12.37 -0.92 44.07
C LEU A 231 -12.96 -1.91 43.06
N VAL A 232 -14.19 -2.37 43.26
CA VAL A 232 -14.89 -3.24 42.30
C VAL A 232 -15.17 -2.48 41.01
N ALA A 233 -15.65 -1.23 41.10
CA ALA A 233 -15.85 -0.37 39.93
C ALA A 233 -14.53 -0.10 39.18
N ALA A 234 -13.42 0.15 39.90
CA ALA A 234 -12.11 0.32 39.28
C ALA A 234 -11.62 -0.97 38.59
N THR A 235 -11.77 -2.14 39.22
CA THR A 235 -11.43 -3.44 38.60
C THR A 235 -12.29 -3.71 37.37
N ALA A 236 -13.60 -3.45 37.44
CA ALA A 236 -14.50 -3.63 36.31
C ALA A 236 -14.13 -2.69 35.15
N ALA A 237 -13.85 -1.42 35.42
CA ALA A 237 -13.41 -0.47 34.41
C ALA A 237 -12.08 -0.90 33.76
N SER A 238 -11.07 -1.26 34.56
CA SER A 238 -9.78 -1.76 34.03
C SER A 238 -9.93 -3.05 33.23
N LEU A 239 -10.81 -3.96 33.65
CA LEU A 239 -11.08 -5.20 32.93
C LEU A 239 -11.78 -4.93 31.59
N VAL A 240 -12.76 -4.03 31.56
CA VAL A 240 -13.44 -3.61 30.33
C VAL A 240 -12.44 -3.00 29.36
N VAL A 241 -11.57 -2.09 29.80
CA VAL A 241 -10.52 -1.51 28.95
C VAL A 241 -9.59 -2.60 28.41
N LEU A 242 -9.13 -3.53 29.25
CA LEU A 242 -8.24 -4.59 28.82
C LEU A 242 -8.91 -5.53 27.81
N LEU A 243 -10.15 -5.93 28.06
CA LEU A 243 -10.92 -6.77 27.14
C LEU A 243 -11.21 -6.05 25.82
N TRP A 244 -11.55 -4.76 25.88
CA TRP A 244 -11.76 -3.94 24.69
C TRP A 244 -10.46 -3.81 23.89
N LEU A 245 -9.33 -3.54 24.54
CA LEU A 245 -8.01 -3.50 23.89
C LEU A 245 -7.68 -4.81 23.17
N VAL A 246 -7.91 -5.95 23.84
CA VAL A 246 -7.67 -7.26 23.23
C VAL A 246 -8.60 -7.49 22.05
N ALA A 247 -9.92 -7.30 22.22
CA ALA A 247 -10.91 -7.54 21.17
C ALA A 247 -10.71 -6.61 19.96
N GLY A 248 -10.58 -5.30 20.19
CA GLY A 248 -10.35 -4.32 19.13
C GLY A 248 -9.01 -4.54 18.41
N HIS A 249 -7.96 -4.96 19.13
CA HIS A 249 -6.70 -5.35 18.50
C HIS A 249 -6.84 -6.63 17.66
N THR A 250 -7.61 -7.62 18.12
CA THR A 250 -7.88 -8.83 17.32
C THR A 250 -8.61 -8.49 16.03
N VAL A 251 -9.65 -7.65 16.09
CA VAL A 251 -10.43 -7.23 14.89
C VAL A 251 -9.58 -6.37 13.96
N ALA A 252 -8.82 -5.39 14.48
CA ALA A 252 -7.93 -4.59 13.66
C ALA A 252 -6.86 -5.46 12.98
N ARG A 253 -6.26 -6.39 13.74
CA ARG A 253 -5.26 -7.32 13.21
C ARG A 253 -5.83 -8.26 12.16
N SER A 254 -7.06 -8.74 12.29
CA SER A 254 -7.69 -9.58 11.28
C SER A 254 -7.98 -8.78 10.01
N GLY A 255 -8.63 -7.62 10.13
CA GLY A 255 -8.96 -6.77 8.98
C GLY A 255 -7.72 -6.28 8.23
N LEU A 256 -6.66 -5.90 8.96
CA LEU A 256 -5.37 -5.63 8.31
C LEU A 256 -4.82 -6.90 7.67
N SER A 257 -4.80 -8.06 8.36
CA SER A 257 -4.23 -9.30 7.81
C SER A 257 -4.89 -9.73 6.50
N GLU A 258 -6.20 -9.58 6.43
CA GLU A 258 -7.03 -9.79 5.25
C GLU A 258 -6.66 -8.77 4.15
N ALA A 259 -6.64 -7.47 4.48
CA ALA A 259 -6.22 -6.42 3.54
C ALA A 259 -4.84 -6.68 2.93
N ARG A 260 -3.91 -7.29 3.67
CA ARG A 260 -2.60 -7.67 3.12
C ARG A 260 -2.66 -8.94 2.27
N ALA A 261 -3.16 -10.03 2.84
CA ALA A 261 -3.08 -11.35 2.21
C ALA A 261 -3.92 -11.43 0.94
N GLU A 262 -5.10 -10.82 0.96
CA GLU A 262 -6.07 -10.87 -0.14
C GLU A 262 -5.90 -9.62 -1.02
N GLY A 263 -5.88 -8.41 -0.44
CA GLY A 263 -5.77 -7.17 -1.22
C GLY A 263 -4.36 -6.83 -1.71
N GLN A 264 -3.42 -6.57 -0.79
CA GLN A 264 -2.10 -6.00 -1.14
C GLN A 264 -1.23 -6.94 -1.99
N GLU A 265 -1.17 -8.23 -1.63
CA GLU A 265 -0.40 -9.22 -2.40
C GLU A 265 -1.03 -9.43 -3.79
N SER A 266 -2.37 -9.47 -3.90
CA SER A 266 -3.07 -9.57 -5.19
C SER A 266 -2.78 -8.35 -6.05
N LEU A 267 -2.90 -7.14 -5.50
CA LEU A 267 -2.57 -5.88 -6.18
C LEU A 267 -1.13 -5.86 -6.69
N LYS A 268 -0.16 -6.29 -5.86
CA LYS A 268 1.24 -6.33 -6.27
C LYS A 268 1.43 -7.26 -7.47
N VAL A 269 0.90 -8.47 -7.39
CA VAL A 269 1.03 -9.49 -8.45
C VAL A 269 0.33 -9.03 -9.74
N LEU A 270 -0.86 -8.42 -9.64
CA LEU A 270 -1.59 -7.89 -10.78
C LEU A 270 -0.87 -6.70 -11.44
N ASN A 271 -0.31 -5.80 -10.65
CA ASN A 271 0.49 -4.68 -11.17
C ASN A 271 1.78 -5.18 -11.85
N ASP A 272 2.48 -6.16 -11.26
CA ASP A 272 3.66 -6.78 -11.85
C ASP A 272 3.30 -7.50 -13.17
N ALA A 273 2.16 -8.20 -13.21
CA ALA A 273 1.64 -8.82 -14.43
C ALA A 273 1.32 -7.77 -15.50
N ARG A 274 0.69 -6.65 -15.13
CA ARG A 274 0.38 -5.55 -16.06
C ARG A 274 1.65 -4.88 -16.59
N ILE A 275 2.67 -4.70 -15.75
CA ILE A 275 4.01 -4.24 -16.15
C ILE A 275 4.59 -5.18 -17.21
N ALA A 276 4.56 -6.49 -16.98
CA ALA A 276 5.05 -7.48 -17.94
C ALA A 276 4.25 -7.46 -19.26
N SER A 277 2.92 -7.34 -19.20
CA SER A 277 2.06 -7.19 -20.38
C SER A 277 2.44 -5.96 -21.22
N LEU A 278 2.67 -4.81 -20.59
CA LEU A 278 3.05 -3.59 -21.29
C LEU A 278 4.44 -3.69 -21.93
N ARG A 279 5.41 -4.34 -21.26
CA ARG A 279 6.73 -4.60 -21.84
C ARG A 279 6.66 -5.55 -23.02
N ALA A 280 5.89 -6.63 -22.93
CA ALA A 280 5.65 -7.53 -24.04
C ALA A 280 5.07 -6.76 -25.24
N ARG A 281 4.09 -5.88 -25.02
CA ARG A 281 3.51 -5.08 -26.11
C ARG A 281 4.50 -4.11 -26.75
N ALA A 282 5.33 -3.44 -25.94
CA ALA A 282 6.39 -2.58 -26.44
C ALA A 282 7.40 -3.38 -27.29
N ASN A 283 7.83 -4.54 -26.80
CA ASN A 283 8.76 -5.43 -27.49
C ASN A 283 8.18 -5.96 -28.82
N GLU A 284 6.92 -6.39 -28.83
CA GLU A 284 6.23 -6.81 -30.06
C GLU A 284 6.26 -5.71 -31.13
N ASN A 285 5.91 -4.47 -30.78
CA ASN A 285 5.97 -3.34 -31.71
C ASN A 285 7.41 -3.10 -32.20
N LEU A 286 8.41 -3.23 -31.32
CA LEU A 286 9.81 -3.02 -31.64
C LEU A 286 10.38 -4.08 -32.59
N THR A 287 9.83 -5.30 -32.62
CA THR A 287 10.20 -6.29 -33.65
C THR A 287 9.95 -5.76 -35.06
N LEU A 288 8.81 -5.08 -35.29
CA LEU A 288 8.44 -4.50 -36.58
C LEU A 288 9.13 -3.17 -36.88
N ILE A 289 9.47 -2.38 -35.85
CA ILE A 289 10.19 -1.10 -36.02
C ILE A 289 11.67 -1.36 -36.33
N SER A 290 12.29 -2.29 -35.61
CA SER A 290 13.72 -2.58 -35.72
C SER A 290 14.03 -3.63 -36.79
N ARG A 291 13.05 -4.46 -37.17
CA ARG A 291 13.14 -5.43 -38.27
C ARG A 291 14.39 -6.31 -38.18
N GLY A 292 14.69 -6.84 -37.00
CA GLY A 292 15.88 -7.67 -36.75
C GLY A 292 17.21 -6.92 -36.70
N ALA A 293 17.24 -5.59 -36.74
CA ALA A 293 18.48 -4.80 -36.66
C ALA A 293 19.16 -4.86 -35.28
N VAL A 294 18.41 -5.23 -34.24
CA VAL A 294 18.92 -5.36 -32.86
C VAL A 294 18.91 -6.83 -32.48
N LEU A 295 20.09 -7.39 -32.28
CA LEU A 295 20.28 -8.81 -31.99
C LEU A 295 20.34 -9.06 -30.49
N ALA A 296 19.85 -10.23 -30.07
CA ALA A 296 20.03 -10.75 -28.73
C ALA A 296 21.51 -11.13 -28.48
N ASP A 297 21.81 -11.54 -27.25
CA ASP A 297 23.17 -11.90 -26.82
C ASP A 297 23.79 -13.05 -27.65
N ASP A 298 22.95 -13.92 -28.20
CA ASP A 298 23.36 -15.01 -29.10
C ASP A 298 23.82 -14.54 -30.48
N LYS A 299 23.68 -13.23 -30.77
CA LYS A 299 23.99 -12.55 -32.03
C LYS A 299 23.27 -13.14 -33.24
N LYS A 300 22.12 -13.77 -33.03
CA LYS A 300 21.33 -14.44 -34.07
C LYS A 300 19.85 -14.12 -33.98
N SER A 301 19.31 -14.14 -32.77
CA SER A 301 17.88 -13.91 -32.52
C SER A 301 17.57 -12.42 -32.49
N ASP A 302 16.35 -12.05 -32.88
CA ASP A 302 15.85 -10.68 -32.69
C ASP A 302 15.71 -10.43 -31.18
N LYS A 303 16.35 -9.36 -30.69
CA LYS A 303 16.34 -9.02 -29.26
C LYS A 303 14.92 -8.84 -28.72
N TYR A 304 14.08 -8.15 -29.46
CA TYR A 304 12.75 -7.78 -28.99
C TYR A 304 11.80 -8.99 -28.99
N ASP A 305 12.00 -9.93 -29.91
CA ASP A 305 11.28 -11.21 -29.92
C ASP A 305 11.62 -12.06 -28.68
N VAL A 306 12.90 -12.12 -28.30
CA VAL A 306 13.37 -12.80 -27.09
C VAL A 306 12.84 -12.12 -25.82
N ASP A 307 12.88 -10.79 -25.77
CA ASP A 307 12.39 -10.03 -24.62
C ASP A 307 10.85 -10.14 -24.50
N TYR A 308 10.11 -10.16 -25.61
CA TYR A 308 8.67 -10.46 -25.64
C TYR A 308 8.35 -11.81 -24.98
N ASP A 309 9.07 -12.87 -25.37
CA ASP A 309 8.88 -14.21 -24.81
C ASP A 309 9.19 -14.28 -23.31
N HIS A 310 10.16 -13.50 -22.84
CA HIS A 310 10.47 -13.38 -21.42
C HIS A 310 9.32 -12.69 -20.68
N ASP A 311 8.89 -11.51 -21.14
CA ASP A 311 7.83 -10.76 -20.48
C ASP A 311 6.49 -11.53 -20.50
N MET A 312 6.20 -12.29 -21.56
CA MET A 312 5.04 -13.19 -21.61
C MET A 312 5.07 -14.27 -20.51
N LYS A 313 6.24 -14.86 -20.23
CA LYS A 313 6.38 -15.83 -19.14
C LYS A 313 6.16 -15.20 -17.77
N LEU A 314 6.64 -13.97 -17.56
CA LEU A 314 6.41 -13.22 -16.33
C LEU A 314 4.92 -12.91 -16.15
N LEU A 315 4.25 -12.48 -17.22
CA LEU A 315 2.81 -12.24 -17.24
C LEU A 315 2.02 -13.51 -16.92
N GLU A 316 2.31 -14.64 -17.58
CA GLU A 316 1.64 -15.92 -17.32
C GLU A 316 1.85 -16.40 -15.87
N ALA A 317 3.07 -16.25 -15.33
CA ALA A 317 3.37 -16.59 -13.93
C ALA A 317 2.64 -15.67 -12.94
N GLY A 318 2.56 -14.37 -13.25
CA GLY A 318 1.80 -13.38 -12.48
C GLY A 318 0.31 -13.72 -12.45
N LEU A 319 -0.30 -13.97 -13.61
CA LEU A 319 -1.71 -14.35 -13.73
C LEU A 319 -2.03 -15.66 -12.99
N ALA A 320 -1.14 -16.66 -13.07
CA ALA A 320 -1.30 -17.91 -12.33
C ALA A 320 -1.23 -17.73 -10.81
N THR A 321 -0.48 -16.72 -10.34
CA THR A 321 -0.40 -16.36 -8.93
C THR A 321 -1.63 -15.54 -8.51
N ALA A 322 -2.03 -14.54 -9.30
CA ALA A 322 -3.22 -13.74 -9.07
C ALA A 322 -4.49 -14.61 -8.99
N SER A 323 -4.61 -15.62 -9.85
CA SER A 323 -5.75 -16.55 -9.84
C SER A 323 -5.85 -17.36 -8.54
N LYS A 324 -4.74 -17.59 -7.83
CA LYS A 324 -4.71 -18.28 -6.52
C LYS A 324 -4.99 -17.33 -5.36
N LEU A 325 -4.71 -16.04 -5.52
CA LEU A 325 -4.93 -15.01 -4.51
C LEU A 325 -6.35 -14.47 -4.54
N ALA A 326 -6.98 -14.42 -5.72
CA ALA A 326 -8.36 -13.98 -5.88
C ALA A 326 -9.33 -14.89 -5.11
N ASP A 327 -10.04 -14.30 -4.15
CA ASP A 327 -10.90 -14.94 -3.17
C ASP A 327 -12.34 -15.15 -3.69
N ASP A 328 -12.82 -14.25 -4.54
CA ASP A 328 -14.16 -14.26 -5.10
C ASP A 328 -14.19 -14.41 -6.62
N GLU A 329 -15.41 -14.55 -7.17
CA GLU A 329 -15.60 -14.67 -8.62
C GLU A 329 -15.37 -13.34 -9.35
N ALA A 330 -15.58 -12.21 -8.67
CA ALA A 330 -15.41 -10.88 -9.26
C ALA A 330 -13.93 -10.52 -9.50
N GLY A 331 -13.02 -11.07 -8.71
CA GLY A 331 -11.57 -11.05 -8.93
C GLY A 331 -11.09 -12.16 -9.86
N ARG A 332 -11.61 -13.39 -9.73
CA ARG A 332 -11.18 -14.53 -10.57
C ARG A 332 -11.56 -14.39 -12.03
N ALA A 333 -12.76 -13.86 -12.35
CA ALA A 333 -13.23 -13.77 -13.73
C ALA A 333 -12.37 -12.83 -14.62
N PRO A 334 -11.99 -11.61 -14.18
CA PRO A 334 -11.06 -10.77 -14.93
C PRO A 334 -9.67 -11.42 -15.11
N VAL A 335 -9.12 -12.10 -14.10
CA VAL A 335 -7.84 -12.81 -14.24
C VAL A 335 -7.92 -13.94 -15.27
N ALA A 336 -9.04 -14.67 -15.31
CA ALA A 336 -9.29 -15.66 -16.35
C ALA A 336 -9.39 -15.03 -17.74
N GLY A 337 -10.11 -13.91 -17.87
CA GLY A 337 -10.19 -13.12 -19.10
C GLY A 337 -8.83 -12.66 -19.60
N ALA A 338 -7.97 -12.17 -18.71
CA ALA A 338 -6.59 -11.82 -19.03
C ALA A 338 -5.79 -13.05 -19.50
N THR A 339 -5.96 -14.20 -18.83
CA THR A 339 -5.28 -15.45 -19.19
C THR A 339 -5.65 -15.93 -20.59
N ASP A 340 -6.93 -15.86 -20.95
CA ASP A 340 -7.39 -16.22 -22.30
C ASP A 340 -6.94 -15.21 -23.35
N GLY A 341 -6.94 -13.91 -23.02
CA GLY A 341 -6.36 -12.85 -23.84
C GLY A 341 -4.88 -13.10 -24.13
N VAL A 342 -4.09 -13.51 -23.14
CA VAL A 342 -2.66 -13.84 -23.30
C VAL A 342 -2.45 -15.00 -24.25
N LYS A 343 -3.24 -16.08 -24.13
CA LYS A 343 -3.17 -17.21 -25.06
C LYS A 343 -3.43 -16.73 -26.49
N ARG A 344 -4.50 -15.96 -26.67
CA ARG A 344 -4.87 -15.45 -28.00
C ARG A 344 -3.81 -14.51 -28.57
N TRP A 345 -3.23 -13.66 -27.72
CA TRP A 345 -2.16 -12.76 -28.11
C TRP A 345 -0.92 -13.53 -28.58
N LYS A 346 -0.47 -14.55 -27.82
CA LYS A 346 0.67 -15.39 -28.21
C LYS A 346 0.46 -16.09 -29.56
N GLU A 347 -0.75 -16.59 -29.82
CA GLU A 347 -1.10 -17.18 -31.13
C GLU A 347 -0.97 -16.16 -32.27
N LEU A 348 -1.57 -14.98 -32.11
CA LEU A 348 -1.56 -13.91 -33.11
C LEU A 348 -0.14 -13.37 -33.34
N HIS A 349 0.63 -13.18 -32.27
CA HIS A 349 2.03 -12.79 -32.34
C HIS A 349 2.86 -13.82 -33.11
N THR A 350 2.73 -15.10 -32.78
CA THR A 350 3.45 -16.18 -33.48
C THR A 350 3.14 -16.18 -34.97
N ALA A 351 1.86 -16.00 -35.35
CA ALA A 351 1.47 -15.88 -36.74
C ALA A 351 2.11 -14.65 -37.42
N ALA A 352 2.10 -13.49 -36.77
CA ALA A 352 2.76 -12.28 -37.25
C ALA A 352 4.26 -12.47 -37.48
N ARG A 353 4.97 -13.07 -36.52
CA ARG A 353 6.41 -13.38 -36.65
C ARG A 353 6.69 -14.34 -37.80
N GLN A 354 5.87 -15.37 -37.99
CA GLN A 354 6.03 -16.28 -39.13
C GLN A 354 5.83 -15.58 -40.48
N THR A 355 4.90 -14.63 -40.56
CA THR A 355 4.68 -13.81 -41.76
C THR A 355 5.87 -12.88 -42.02
N ASP A 356 6.37 -12.21 -40.99
CA ASP A 356 7.52 -11.29 -41.06
C ASP A 356 8.81 -12.03 -41.48
N LEU A 357 9.08 -13.21 -40.88
CA LEU A 357 10.25 -14.03 -41.20
C LEU A 357 10.23 -14.60 -42.63
N LYS A 358 9.06 -14.67 -43.28
CA LYS A 358 8.94 -15.01 -44.70
C LYS A 358 9.19 -13.83 -45.64
N GLY A 359 9.43 -12.63 -45.09
CA GLY A 359 9.65 -11.39 -45.81
C GLY A 359 8.39 -10.58 -46.09
N ASP A 360 7.21 -11.02 -45.62
CA ASP A 360 5.95 -10.28 -45.78
C ASP A 360 5.74 -9.32 -44.60
N TYR A 361 6.46 -8.20 -44.65
CA TYR A 361 6.36 -7.15 -43.64
C TYR A 361 4.96 -6.53 -43.57
N GLN A 362 4.28 -6.34 -44.71
CA GLN A 362 2.98 -5.69 -44.74
C GLN A 362 1.88 -6.57 -44.13
N GLY A 363 1.91 -7.88 -44.42
CA GLY A 363 1.02 -8.84 -43.77
C GLY A 363 1.28 -8.92 -42.26
N ALA A 364 2.54 -8.97 -41.83
CA ALA A 364 2.89 -8.97 -40.41
C ALA A 364 2.44 -7.68 -39.69
N LEU A 365 2.57 -6.52 -40.36
CA LEU A 365 2.10 -5.25 -39.85
C LEU A 365 0.58 -5.28 -39.60
N GLY A 366 -0.20 -5.74 -40.59
CA GLY A 366 -1.64 -5.93 -40.45
C GLY A 366 -2.03 -6.85 -39.29
N GLN A 367 -1.26 -7.92 -39.08
CA GLN A 367 -1.48 -8.87 -37.98
C GLN A 367 -1.16 -8.31 -36.57
N VAL A 368 -0.38 -7.23 -36.47
CA VAL A 368 0.02 -6.62 -35.19
C VAL A 368 -0.76 -5.36 -34.82
N ILE A 369 -0.99 -4.47 -35.80
CA ILE A 369 -1.66 -3.17 -35.57
C ILE A 369 -3.06 -3.09 -36.18
N GLY A 370 -3.47 -4.10 -36.96
CA GLY A 370 -4.76 -4.13 -37.63
C GLY A 370 -4.75 -3.43 -38.99
N ASP A 371 -5.57 -3.94 -39.91
CA ASP A 371 -5.86 -3.31 -41.20
C ASP A 371 -7.26 -3.72 -41.69
N LYS A 372 -7.58 -3.51 -42.98
CA LYS A 372 -8.89 -3.87 -43.55
C LYS A 372 -9.16 -5.37 -43.57
N ASP A 373 -8.10 -6.17 -43.68
CA ASP A 373 -8.14 -7.63 -43.85
C ASP A 373 -7.94 -8.35 -42.51
N HIS A 374 -7.34 -7.69 -41.53
CA HIS A 374 -7.03 -8.17 -40.19
C HIS A 374 -7.87 -7.42 -39.14
N LYS A 375 -9.13 -7.82 -38.98
CA LYS A 375 -10.01 -7.29 -37.92
C LYS A 375 -9.69 -7.86 -36.53
N GLU A 376 -9.07 -9.03 -36.49
CA GLU A 376 -8.51 -9.62 -35.29
C GLU A 376 -6.99 -9.63 -35.44
N TYR A 377 -6.32 -8.95 -34.52
CA TYR A 377 -4.87 -8.72 -34.56
C TYR A 377 -4.32 -8.64 -33.15
N SER A 378 -3.01 -8.80 -32.98
CA SER A 378 -2.40 -8.95 -31.65
C SER A 378 -2.70 -7.77 -30.72
N GLY A 379 -2.81 -6.54 -31.26
CA GLY A 379 -3.23 -5.36 -30.52
C GLY A 379 -4.60 -5.48 -29.84
N THR A 380 -5.60 -6.08 -30.49
CA THR A 380 -6.93 -6.29 -29.86
C THR A 380 -6.89 -7.30 -28.72
N ALA A 381 -6.04 -8.33 -28.84
CA ALA A 381 -5.82 -9.29 -27.78
C ALA A 381 -5.11 -8.64 -26.58
N PHE A 382 -4.10 -7.81 -26.83
CA PHE A 382 -3.47 -6.97 -25.80
C PHE A 382 -4.47 -6.06 -25.09
N ASP A 383 -5.32 -5.35 -25.83
CA ASP A 383 -6.34 -4.46 -25.22
C ASP A 383 -7.30 -5.26 -24.31
N THR A 384 -7.60 -6.51 -24.65
CA THR A 384 -8.40 -7.42 -23.81
C THR A 384 -7.65 -7.78 -22.52
N VAL A 385 -6.36 -8.09 -22.60
CA VAL A 385 -5.51 -8.37 -21.44
C VAL A 385 -5.43 -7.16 -20.52
N ASP A 386 -5.16 -5.97 -21.08
CA ASP A 386 -5.04 -4.74 -20.29
C ASP A 386 -6.35 -4.36 -19.59
N ALA A 387 -7.48 -4.44 -20.30
CA ALA A 387 -8.80 -4.18 -19.72
C ALA A 387 -9.17 -5.17 -18.62
N SER A 388 -8.81 -6.45 -18.79
CA SER A 388 -9.08 -7.50 -17.80
C SER A 388 -8.21 -7.34 -16.55
N LEU A 389 -6.93 -7.02 -16.72
CA LEU A 389 -6.03 -6.69 -15.60
C LEU A 389 -6.48 -5.41 -14.88
N GLU A 390 -6.97 -4.41 -15.60
CA GLU A 390 -7.54 -3.20 -14.97
C GLU A 390 -8.75 -3.51 -14.11
N GLN A 391 -9.67 -4.33 -14.61
CA GLN A 391 -10.84 -4.77 -13.84
C GLN A 391 -10.44 -5.53 -12.57
N ALA A 392 -9.45 -6.43 -12.68
CA ALA A 392 -8.90 -7.14 -11.52
C ALA A 392 -8.31 -6.16 -10.49
N VAL A 393 -7.44 -5.24 -10.93
CA VAL A 393 -6.81 -4.24 -10.04
C VAL A 393 -7.86 -3.37 -9.36
N VAL A 394 -8.87 -2.89 -10.09
CA VAL A 394 -9.95 -2.05 -9.52
C VAL A 394 -10.78 -2.83 -8.50
N HIS A 395 -11.01 -4.12 -8.72
CA HIS A 395 -11.70 -4.98 -7.75
C HIS A 395 -10.88 -5.12 -6.48
N GLU A 396 -9.64 -5.59 -6.58
CA GLU A 396 -8.75 -5.83 -5.45
C GLU A 396 -8.44 -4.54 -4.67
N GLN A 397 -8.40 -3.41 -5.36
CA GLN A 397 -8.22 -2.11 -4.72
C GLN A 397 -9.40 -1.75 -3.82
N ARG A 398 -10.63 -2.11 -4.21
CA ARG A 398 -11.84 -1.88 -3.40
C ARG A 398 -11.89 -2.84 -2.21
N GLU A 399 -11.53 -4.11 -2.39
CA GLU A 399 -11.44 -5.09 -1.31
C GLU A 399 -10.40 -4.66 -0.28
N PHE A 400 -9.19 -4.29 -0.71
CA PHE A 400 -8.16 -3.72 0.14
C PHE A 400 -8.69 -2.55 0.98
N THR A 401 -9.30 -1.57 0.30
CA THR A 401 -9.78 -0.34 0.95
C THR A 401 -10.84 -0.66 1.99
N ARG A 402 -11.78 -1.57 1.68
CA ARG A 402 -12.84 -1.99 2.59
C ARG A 402 -12.28 -2.72 3.81
N ALA A 403 -11.39 -3.68 3.61
CA ALA A 403 -10.78 -4.46 4.69
C ALA A 403 -9.92 -3.56 5.61
N ALA A 404 -9.13 -2.65 5.03
CA ALA A 404 -8.30 -1.72 5.77
C ALA A 404 -9.14 -0.68 6.55
N GLN A 405 -10.19 -0.11 5.94
CA GLN A 405 -11.13 0.79 6.64
C GLN A 405 -11.92 0.08 7.74
N GLY A 406 -12.32 -1.18 7.53
CA GLY A 406 -12.96 -1.99 8.55
C GLY A 406 -12.05 -2.24 9.76
N GLY A 407 -10.78 -2.54 9.50
CA GLY A 407 -9.75 -2.66 10.54
C GLY A 407 -9.52 -1.36 11.32
N LEU A 408 -9.51 -0.22 10.61
CA LEU A 408 -9.43 1.12 11.21
C LEU A 408 -10.61 1.46 12.11
N GLY A 409 -11.84 1.25 11.61
CA GLY A 409 -13.06 1.55 12.37
C GLY A 409 -13.17 0.78 13.69
N ALA A 410 -12.51 -0.39 13.79
CA ALA A 410 -12.42 -1.14 15.04
C ALA A 410 -11.57 -0.45 16.12
N LEU A 411 -10.67 0.48 15.73
CA LEU A 411 -9.77 1.21 16.62
C LEU A 411 -10.32 2.58 17.07
N ASP A 412 -11.26 3.19 16.33
CA ASP A 412 -11.76 4.54 16.63
C ASP A 412 -12.38 4.67 18.03
N GLY A 413 -13.17 3.69 18.44
CA GLY A 413 -13.80 3.66 19.76
C GLY A 413 -12.83 3.42 20.91
N LEU A 414 -11.65 2.84 20.64
CA LEU A 414 -10.66 2.51 21.67
C LEU A 414 -10.01 3.76 22.25
N LEU A 415 -9.71 4.78 21.43
CA LEU A 415 -9.05 6.01 21.91
C LEU A 415 -9.90 6.76 22.93
N THR A 416 -11.15 7.04 22.56
CA THR A 416 -12.08 7.80 23.40
C THR A 416 -12.57 6.97 24.59
N GLY A 417 -12.86 5.69 24.38
CA GLY A 417 -13.30 4.76 25.42
C GLY A 417 -12.24 4.50 26.49
N THR A 418 -10.98 4.29 26.08
CA THR A 418 -9.87 4.01 27.01
C THR A 418 -9.55 5.21 27.88
N ALA A 419 -9.51 6.42 27.31
CA ALA A 419 -9.28 7.64 28.07
C ALA A 419 -10.39 7.88 29.10
N ALA A 420 -11.66 7.75 28.70
CA ALA A 420 -12.80 7.94 29.59
C ALA A 420 -12.80 6.91 30.75
N LEU A 421 -12.62 5.63 30.44
CA LEU A 421 -12.64 4.55 31.43
C LEU A 421 -11.43 4.60 32.38
N ALA A 422 -10.26 5.04 31.92
CA ALA A 422 -9.10 5.25 32.78
C ALA A 422 -9.36 6.34 33.85
N VAL A 423 -9.97 7.45 33.44
CA VAL A 423 -10.37 8.52 34.37
C VAL A 423 -11.43 8.03 35.36
N VAL A 424 -12.46 7.34 34.88
CA VAL A 424 -13.51 6.77 35.73
C VAL A 424 -12.94 5.76 36.73
N GLY A 425 -12.05 4.87 36.29
CA GLY A 425 -11.39 3.88 37.14
C GLY A 425 -10.53 4.52 38.23
N ALA A 426 -9.77 5.56 37.90
CA ALA A 426 -8.95 6.30 38.86
C ALA A 426 -9.81 7.02 39.91
N VAL A 427 -10.89 7.68 39.49
CA VAL A 427 -11.84 8.35 40.40
C VAL A 427 -12.53 7.33 41.31
N ALA A 428 -12.97 6.19 40.77
CA ALA A 428 -13.61 5.12 41.54
C ALA A 428 -12.67 4.53 42.61
N ALA A 429 -11.38 4.33 42.28
CA ALA A 429 -10.38 3.87 43.23
C ALA A 429 -10.17 4.88 44.39
N LEU A 430 -10.09 6.18 44.07
CA LEU A 430 -9.92 7.23 45.06
C LEU A 430 -11.17 7.37 45.97
N LEU A 431 -12.37 7.37 45.40
CA LEU A 431 -13.62 7.47 46.15
C LEU A 431 -13.86 6.24 47.03
N GLY A 432 -13.57 5.04 46.53
CA GLY A 432 -13.70 3.81 47.31
C GLY A 432 -12.81 3.80 48.56
N ILE A 433 -11.63 4.39 48.48
CA ILE A 433 -10.69 4.48 49.61
C ILE A 433 -11.04 5.65 50.52
N GLY A 434 -11.46 6.78 49.96
CA GLY A 434 -11.93 7.96 50.70
C GLY A 434 -13.14 7.66 51.59
N ARG A 435 -14.10 6.88 51.10
CA ARG A 435 -15.29 6.47 51.86
C ARG A 435 -14.96 5.54 53.04
N ARG A 436 -13.88 4.77 52.95
CA ARG A 436 -13.34 4.02 54.11
C ARG A 436 -12.65 4.91 55.11
N LEU A 437 -11.90 5.93 54.66
CA LEU A 437 -11.24 6.89 55.54
C LEU A 437 -12.22 7.69 56.40
N SER A 438 -13.46 7.91 55.93
CA SER A 438 -14.52 8.54 56.72
C SER A 438 -15.14 7.64 57.80
N GLU A 439 -14.95 6.31 57.74
CA GLU A 439 -15.45 5.39 58.77
C GLU A 439 -14.52 5.31 60.01
N TYR A 440 -13.29 5.83 59.91
CA TYR A 440 -12.29 5.87 60.99
C TYR A 440 -12.19 7.25 61.69
N ARG A 441 -13.06 8.20 61.29
CA ARG A 441 -13.28 9.47 62.00
C ARG A 441 -14.54 9.33 62.84
#